data_AF-A0AA37VHN2-F1
#
_entry.id   AF-A0AA37VHN2-F1
#
_cell.length_a   1.000
_cell.length_b   1.000
_cell.length_c   1.000
_cell.angle_alpha   90.00
_cell.angle_beta   90.00
_cell.angle_gamma   90.00
#
_symmetry.space_group_name_H-M   'P 1'
#
loop_
_entity.id
_entity.type
_entity.pdbx_description
1 polymer ?
#
loop_
_entity_poly.entity_id
_entity_poly.type
_entity_poly.pdbx_seq_one_letter_code
_entity_poly.pdbx_strand_id
1 'polypeptide(L)'
;MAFVALDTNQNSTRMIPCMTAQGITAIGRYYTRNRSNPKILKPDEAQALSAAGIRIWPVYQIRHRLRADFSAAKGKAEAEDALDYARHVIGQPAGSAIYFSADFDATDADVNLAIRPHFEAIAAAFAAAGRPYRIGIYSSGAVCKTLLDAGVVQLTWLSQSTGFRGTAAFNASGRWNILQLLPVRQFCNFDDDVDPDRLNLDLPDFGGFLLGQAAQPQPIAEAAAPALAAGAVAAQPDFPAAPTFPGQPLHRGQFGSDSVKAVQNRLNELRFGQLVVDGDFGEGTQNAIFHFQARNSTPDGKPLQISGEVDASTWAALFGPGAVFNATDFDRNAPIRQLVIDIAASQIGVVEQPRGSNRGPEVDVYIRSVGLDPSTDSFPWCVCFLYWVFGQAAKIKGIENPLPKTAGVIALWTLSRRTDAQIVHKSEVSAQTVKPGMIFALDLGGGKGHAGLVIEVSGDHVITIEGNTNPGGSSDGFGVFRRDARPLSNNVLLGYVDFCEI
;
A
#
# COMPACT_ATOMS: atom_id res chain seq x y z
N MET A 1 -23.47 -6.02 -20.32
CA MET A 1 -24.09 -5.75 -19.00
C MET A 1 -24.71 -4.36 -19.09
N ALA A 2 -25.98 -4.20 -18.71
CA ALA A 2 -26.64 -2.91 -18.73
C ALA A 2 -26.37 -2.19 -17.41
N PHE A 3 -25.31 -1.38 -17.37
CA PHE A 3 -25.12 -0.35 -16.35
C PHE A 3 -25.51 1.00 -16.94
N VAL A 4 -25.94 1.92 -16.08
CA VAL A 4 -26.47 3.23 -16.50
C VAL A 4 -25.58 4.39 -16.06
N ALA A 5 -24.51 4.09 -15.33
CA ALA A 5 -23.50 5.04 -14.87
C ALA A 5 -22.12 4.39 -14.88
N LEU A 6 -21.07 5.20 -15.05
CA LEU A 6 -19.67 4.77 -15.00
C LEU A 6 -18.76 5.91 -14.58
N ASP A 7 -17.56 5.62 -14.09
CA ASP A 7 -16.47 6.57 -14.00
C ASP A 7 -15.30 6.16 -14.90
N THR A 8 -14.52 7.16 -15.33
CA THR A 8 -13.37 6.94 -16.19
C THR A 8 -12.36 8.05 -16.06
N ASN A 9 -11.08 7.73 -16.22
CA ASN A 9 -9.98 8.69 -16.29
C ASN A 9 -9.76 9.25 -17.71
N GLN A 10 -10.60 8.90 -18.69
CA GLN A 10 -10.44 9.31 -20.09
C GLN A 10 -11.42 10.43 -20.47
N ASN A 11 -11.04 11.26 -21.44
CA ASN A 11 -11.96 12.21 -22.06
C ASN A 11 -13.06 11.44 -22.82
N SER A 12 -14.30 11.70 -22.47
CA SER A 12 -15.44 10.88 -22.90
C SER A 12 -16.19 11.45 -24.11
N THR A 13 -15.79 12.63 -24.63
CA THR A 13 -16.51 13.33 -25.71
C THR A 13 -16.73 12.47 -26.95
N ARG A 14 -15.70 11.71 -27.37
CA ARG A 14 -15.79 10.83 -28.54
C ARG A 14 -16.69 9.62 -28.32
N MET A 15 -16.90 9.23 -27.07
CA MET A 15 -17.63 8.01 -26.69
C MET A 15 -19.12 8.27 -26.45
N ILE A 16 -19.54 9.54 -26.39
CA ILE A 16 -20.93 9.95 -26.13
C ILE A 16 -21.96 9.21 -27.00
N PRO A 17 -21.82 9.11 -28.34
CA PRO A 17 -22.82 8.44 -29.16
C PRO A 17 -23.03 6.98 -28.76
N CYS A 18 -21.93 6.27 -28.44
CA CYS A 18 -22.02 4.89 -27.97
C CYS A 18 -22.59 4.83 -26.55
N MET A 19 -22.13 5.68 -25.63
CA MET A 19 -22.63 5.73 -24.25
C MET A 19 -24.15 5.93 -24.21
N THR A 20 -24.67 6.89 -24.98
CA THR A 20 -26.12 7.13 -25.09
C THR A 20 -26.85 5.93 -25.69
N ALA A 21 -26.31 5.30 -26.75
CA ALA A 21 -26.90 4.10 -27.35
C ALA A 21 -26.92 2.90 -26.38
N GLN A 22 -25.95 2.82 -25.46
CA GLN A 22 -25.87 1.81 -24.40
C GLN A 22 -26.68 2.17 -23.15
N GLY A 23 -27.36 3.31 -23.13
CA GLY A 23 -28.21 3.73 -22.01
C GLY A 23 -27.46 4.33 -20.82
N ILE A 24 -26.24 4.84 -21.01
CA ILE A 24 -25.52 5.59 -19.99
C ILE A 24 -26.19 6.94 -19.78
N THR A 25 -26.52 7.24 -18.52
CA THR A 25 -27.24 8.45 -18.09
C THR A 25 -26.46 9.28 -17.08
N ALA A 26 -25.34 8.77 -16.59
CA ALA A 26 -24.47 9.52 -15.69
C ALA A 26 -23.00 9.09 -15.84
N ILE A 27 -22.06 10.01 -15.56
CA ILE A 27 -20.63 9.75 -15.62
C ILE A 27 -19.82 10.45 -14.52
N GLY A 28 -18.88 9.72 -13.91
CA GLY A 28 -17.89 10.20 -12.96
C GLY A 28 -16.65 10.73 -13.67
N ARG A 29 -16.28 11.99 -13.41
CA ARG A 29 -15.11 12.64 -14.04
C ARG A 29 -14.27 13.40 -13.02
N TYR A 30 -13.01 13.67 -13.34
CA TYR A 30 -12.03 14.11 -12.35
C TYR A 30 -11.88 15.62 -12.26
N TYR A 31 -11.78 16.12 -11.03
CA TYR A 31 -11.13 17.39 -10.70
C TYR A 31 -9.75 17.12 -10.10
N THR A 32 -8.79 18.00 -10.40
CA THR A 32 -7.43 17.92 -9.86
C THR A 32 -6.69 19.24 -10.06
N ARG A 33 -5.80 19.61 -9.13
CA ARG A 33 -4.98 20.83 -9.22
C ARG A 33 -4.09 20.85 -10.47
N ASN A 34 -3.64 19.69 -10.95
CA ASN A 34 -2.84 19.60 -12.17
C ASN A 34 -3.74 19.78 -13.41
N ARG A 35 -3.89 21.02 -13.88
CA ARG A 35 -4.78 21.35 -15.02
C ARG A 35 -4.33 20.74 -16.36
N SER A 36 -3.08 20.28 -16.46
CA SER A 36 -2.56 19.55 -17.63
C SER A 36 -2.81 18.04 -17.56
N ASN A 37 -3.37 17.53 -16.46
CA ASN A 37 -3.65 16.10 -16.32
C ASN A 37 -4.72 15.67 -17.35
N PRO A 38 -4.46 14.65 -18.18
CA PRO A 38 -5.42 14.20 -19.19
C PRO A 38 -6.76 13.72 -18.61
N LYS A 39 -6.79 13.33 -17.33
CA LYS A 39 -8.01 12.84 -16.69
C LYS A 39 -9.04 13.91 -16.35
N ILE A 40 -8.62 15.17 -16.26
CA ILE A 40 -9.45 16.26 -15.74
C ILE A 40 -10.64 16.55 -16.67
N LEU A 41 -11.83 16.74 -16.11
CA LEU A 41 -13.01 17.18 -16.85
C LEU A 41 -12.74 18.56 -17.47
N LYS A 42 -12.96 18.71 -18.77
CA LYS A 42 -12.82 19.99 -19.47
C LYS A 42 -14.19 20.62 -19.77
N PRO A 43 -14.28 21.96 -19.96
CA PRO A 43 -15.56 22.63 -20.22
C PRO A 43 -16.30 22.12 -21.47
N ASP A 44 -15.57 21.84 -22.54
CA ASP A 44 -16.11 21.29 -23.79
C ASP A 44 -16.67 19.87 -23.60
N GLU A 45 -15.95 19.02 -22.86
CA GLU A 45 -16.41 17.69 -22.46
C GLU A 45 -17.68 17.78 -21.60
N ALA A 46 -17.69 18.66 -20.58
CA ALA A 46 -18.84 18.84 -19.69
C ALA A 46 -20.09 19.32 -20.45
N GLN A 47 -19.92 20.23 -21.42
CA GLN A 47 -21.00 20.72 -22.26
C GLN A 47 -21.53 19.63 -23.20
N ALA A 48 -20.64 18.85 -23.83
CA ALA A 48 -21.04 17.75 -24.69
C ALA A 48 -21.80 16.65 -23.94
N LEU A 49 -21.30 16.23 -22.77
CA LEU A 49 -21.97 15.26 -21.89
C LEU A 49 -23.35 15.76 -21.45
N SER A 50 -23.44 17.02 -21.02
CA SER A 50 -24.70 17.61 -20.57
C SER A 50 -25.72 17.74 -21.71
N ALA A 51 -25.29 18.12 -22.92
CA ALA A 51 -26.15 18.19 -24.09
C ALA A 51 -26.70 16.81 -24.52
N ALA A 52 -25.96 15.74 -24.24
CA ALA A 52 -26.40 14.37 -24.45
C ALA A 52 -27.27 13.80 -23.31
N GLY A 53 -27.57 14.61 -22.28
CA GLY A 53 -28.37 14.20 -21.13
C GLY A 53 -27.62 13.30 -20.13
N ILE A 54 -26.29 13.21 -20.23
CA ILE A 54 -25.46 12.41 -19.31
C ILE A 54 -25.09 13.29 -18.10
N ARG A 55 -25.62 12.97 -16.93
CA ARG A 55 -25.36 13.71 -15.68
C ARG A 55 -23.92 13.50 -15.20
N ILE A 56 -23.25 14.56 -14.82
CA ILE A 56 -21.85 14.52 -14.39
C ILE A 56 -21.79 14.56 -12.86
N TRP A 57 -20.99 13.69 -12.24
CA TRP A 57 -20.54 13.90 -10.85
C TRP A 57 -19.00 14.00 -10.83
N PRO A 58 -18.43 15.05 -10.21
CA PRO A 58 -16.99 15.23 -10.17
C PRO A 58 -16.38 14.57 -8.94
N VAL A 59 -15.18 14.00 -9.10
CA VAL A 59 -14.33 13.52 -8.01
C VAL A 59 -12.98 14.24 -7.99
N TYR A 60 -12.65 14.84 -6.86
CA TYR A 60 -11.36 15.46 -6.62
C TYR A 60 -10.35 14.42 -6.15
N GLN A 61 -9.34 14.13 -6.99
CA GLN A 61 -8.27 13.18 -6.64
C GLN A 61 -6.92 13.58 -7.24
N ILE A 62 -5.94 13.77 -6.36
CA ILE A 62 -4.52 13.91 -6.71
C ILE A 62 -3.74 12.58 -6.51
N ARG A 63 -3.92 11.93 -5.37
CA ARG A 63 -3.38 10.60 -5.01
C ARG A 63 -4.34 9.90 -4.05
N HIS A 64 -4.35 10.33 -2.79
CA HIS A 64 -5.29 9.90 -1.75
C HIS A 64 -5.25 8.41 -1.42
N ARG A 65 -4.06 7.78 -1.49
CA ARG A 65 -3.87 6.32 -1.31
C ARG A 65 -3.17 5.94 -0.01
N LEU A 66 -2.86 6.91 0.84
CA LEU A 66 -2.17 6.70 2.11
C LEU A 66 -2.41 7.87 3.07
N ARG A 67 -2.33 7.62 4.38
CA ARG A 67 -2.61 8.59 5.46
C ARG A 67 -1.95 9.96 5.26
N ALA A 68 -0.69 10.00 4.83
CA ALA A 68 0.07 11.25 4.68
C ALA A 68 -0.50 12.18 3.59
N ASP A 69 -1.43 11.70 2.76
CA ASP A 69 -2.16 12.53 1.81
C ASP A 69 -3.17 13.46 2.49
N PHE A 70 -3.55 13.20 3.74
CA PHE A 70 -4.61 13.92 4.42
C PHE A 70 -4.08 14.81 5.54
N SER A 71 -4.57 16.04 5.58
CA SER A 71 -4.45 16.99 6.69
C SER A 71 -5.47 18.11 6.51
N ALA A 72 -5.78 18.85 7.58
CA ALA A 72 -6.68 20.01 7.51
C ALA A 72 -6.18 21.06 6.49
N ALA A 73 -4.87 21.32 6.45
CA ALA A 73 -4.27 22.27 5.50
C ALA A 73 -4.45 21.83 4.04
N LYS A 74 -4.25 20.54 3.76
CA LYS A 74 -4.48 19.98 2.41
C LYS A 74 -5.96 20.02 2.03
N GLY A 75 -6.86 19.65 2.97
CA GLY A 75 -8.30 19.65 2.74
C GLY A 75 -8.84 21.03 2.40
N LYS A 76 -8.41 22.06 3.14
CA LYS A 76 -8.75 23.45 2.81
C LYS A 76 -8.29 23.82 1.40
N ALA A 77 -7.03 23.57 1.06
CA ALA A 77 -6.46 23.95 -0.23
C ALA A 77 -7.10 23.20 -1.41
N GLU A 78 -7.52 21.96 -1.20
CA GLU A 78 -8.23 21.16 -2.20
C GLU A 78 -9.68 21.61 -2.35
N ALA A 79 -10.34 21.98 -1.26
CA ALA A 79 -11.68 22.55 -1.30
C ALA A 79 -11.72 23.89 -2.06
N GLU A 80 -10.78 24.79 -1.78
CA GLU A 80 -10.66 26.08 -2.48
C GLU A 80 -10.42 25.86 -3.98
N ASP A 81 -9.53 24.91 -4.34
CA ASP A 81 -9.27 24.56 -5.74
C ASP A 81 -10.48 23.94 -6.44
N ALA A 82 -11.21 23.06 -5.76
CA ALA A 82 -12.42 22.42 -6.29
C ALA A 82 -13.55 23.42 -6.48
N LEU A 83 -13.75 24.35 -5.53
CA LEU A 83 -14.74 25.42 -5.61
C LEU A 83 -14.45 26.36 -6.78
N ASP A 84 -13.19 26.77 -6.95
CA ASP A 84 -12.75 27.60 -8.06
C ASP A 84 -13.00 26.90 -9.40
N TYR A 85 -12.53 25.67 -9.54
CA TYR A 85 -12.67 24.92 -10.79
C TYR A 85 -14.14 24.66 -11.16
N ALA A 86 -14.95 24.24 -10.20
CA ALA A 86 -16.37 24.00 -10.40
C ALA A 86 -17.10 25.27 -10.84
N ARG A 87 -16.89 26.39 -10.14
CA ARG A 87 -17.62 27.64 -10.38
C ARG A 87 -17.14 28.37 -11.62
N HIS A 88 -15.83 28.52 -11.78
CA HIS A 88 -15.25 29.46 -12.74
C HIS A 88 -14.76 28.79 -14.03
N VAL A 89 -14.53 27.47 -14.02
CA VAL A 89 -14.07 26.75 -15.21
C VAL A 89 -15.18 25.89 -15.81
N ILE A 90 -15.83 25.05 -15.01
CA ILE A 90 -16.87 24.13 -15.51
C ILE A 90 -18.24 24.81 -15.60
N GLY A 91 -18.52 25.79 -14.73
CA GLY A 91 -19.86 26.37 -14.61
C GLY A 91 -20.84 25.38 -13.97
N GLN A 92 -20.34 24.55 -13.05
CA GLN A 92 -21.11 23.54 -12.33
C GLN A 92 -22.31 24.18 -11.59
N PRO A 93 -23.55 23.67 -11.77
CA PRO A 93 -24.72 24.23 -11.11
C PRO A 93 -24.65 24.11 -9.58
N ALA A 94 -25.02 25.18 -8.88
CA ALA A 94 -25.15 25.17 -7.42
C ALA A 94 -26.18 24.12 -6.97
N GLY A 95 -25.94 23.50 -5.80
CA GLY A 95 -26.75 22.39 -5.26
C GLY A 95 -26.32 20.99 -5.73
N SER A 96 -25.47 20.90 -6.75
CA SER A 96 -24.80 19.64 -7.14
C SER A 96 -23.69 19.25 -6.14
N ALA A 97 -23.04 18.11 -6.34
CA ALA A 97 -22.01 17.60 -5.44
C ALA A 97 -20.60 17.65 -6.00
N ILE A 98 -19.62 17.64 -5.09
CA ILE A 98 -18.22 17.34 -5.39
C ILE A 98 -17.78 16.23 -4.44
N TYR A 99 -17.32 15.11 -5.01
CA TYR A 99 -16.77 14.00 -4.23
C TYR A 99 -15.27 14.22 -4.02
N PHE A 100 -14.76 13.82 -2.86
CA PHE A 100 -13.33 13.77 -2.56
C PHE A 100 -12.96 12.32 -2.26
N SER A 101 -11.78 11.86 -2.68
CA SER A 101 -11.39 10.45 -2.50
C SER A 101 -10.57 10.18 -1.24
N ALA A 102 -10.75 8.99 -0.68
CA ALA A 102 -9.80 8.29 0.17
C ALA A 102 -9.70 6.85 -0.33
N ASP A 103 -8.79 6.65 -1.29
CA ASP A 103 -8.68 5.49 -2.18
C ASP A 103 -7.68 4.45 -1.63
N PHE A 104 -7.92 4.02 -0.38
CA PHE A 104 -7.18 2.95 0.29
C PHE A 104 -7.98 2.43 1.48
N ASP A 105 -7.62 1.24 1.97
CA ASP A 105 -8.22 0.69 3.18
C ASP A 105 -7.70 1.41 4.44
N ALA A 106 -8.27 2.56 4.76
CA ALA A 106 -7.89 3.41 5.89
C ALA A 106 -8.29 2.81 7.26
N THR A 107 -7.35 2.77 8.20
CA THR A 107 -7.60 2.31 9.57
C THR A 107 -8.36 3.36 10.36
N ASP A 108 -8.95 2.99 11.50
CA ASP A 108 -9.60 3.96 12.39
C ASP A 108 -8.63 5.08 12.83
N ALA A 109 -7.34 4.78 12.97
CA ALA A 109 -6.31 5.77 13.27
C ALA A 109 -6.09 6.73 12.10
N ASP A 110 -6.05 6.23 10.85
CA ASP A 110 -5.94 7.08 9.65
C ASP A 110 -7.15 8.00 9.53
N VAL A 111 -8.35 7.47 9.83
CA VAL A 111 -9.59 8.24 9.80
C VAL A 111 -9.56 9.36 10.83
N ASN A 112 -9.27 9.03 12.09
CA ASN A 112 -9.34 9.99 13.19
C ASN A 112 -8.21 11.03 13.13
N LEU A 113 -7.00 10.63 12.77
CA LEU A 113 -5.83 11.51 12.81
C LEU A 113 -5.62 12.33 11.54
N ALA A 114 -6.19 11.92 10.40
CA ALA A 114 -5.87 12.54 9.12
C ALA A 114 -7.10 12.80 8.24
N ILE A 115 -7.92 11.78 7.95
CA ILE A 115 -9.04 11.92 6.98
C ILE A 115 -10.13 12.83 7.56
N ARG A 116 -10.58 12.63 8.79
CA ARG A 116 -11.63 13.46 9.42
C ARG A 116 -11.21 14.95 9.48
N PRO A 117 -10.03 15.32 10.02
CA PRO A 117 -9.58 16.72 10.01
C PRO A 117 -9.48 17.32 8.59
N HIS A 118 -9.12 16.51 7.59
CA HIS A 118 -9.08 16.94 6.20
C HIS A 118 -10.49 17.27 5.68
N PHE A 119 -11.46 16.39 5.90
CA PHE A 119 -12.85 16.60 5.47
C PHE A 119 -13.57 17.71 6.26
N GLU A 120 -13.27 17.90 7.54
CA GLU A 120 -13.76 19.04 8.32
C GLU A 120 -13.26 20.38 7.76
N ALA A 121 -12.01 20.43 7.30
CA ALA A 121 -11.47 21.60 6.63
C ALA A 121 -12.11 21.85 5.26
N ILE A 122 -12.44 20.79 4.51
CA ILE A 122 -13.23 20.90 3.27
C ILE A 122 -14.61 21.50 3.57
N ALA A 123 -15.31 20.95 4.58
CA ALA A 123 -16.62 21.42 4.99
C ALA A 123 -16.60 22.90 5.43
N ALA A 124 -15.58 23.31 6.18
CA ALA A 124 -15.40 24.70 6.58
C ALA A 124 -15.19 25.64 5.36
N ALA A 125 -14.37 25.25 4.38
CA ALA A 125 -14.15 26.03 3.17
C ALA A 125 -15.43 26.15 2.31
N PHE A 126 -16.18 25.06 2.16
CA PHE A 126 -17.47 25.07 1.46
C PHE A 126 -18.50 25.94 2.18
N ALA A 127 -18.55 25.89 3.51
CA ALA A 127 -19.40 26.76 4.32
C ALA A 127 -19.05 28.23 4.14
N ALA A 128 -17.75 28.58 4.17
CA ALA A 128 -17.27 29.94 3.93
C ALA A 128 -17.61 30.45 2.52
N ALA A 129 -17.70 29.55 1.54
CA ALA A 129 -18.12 29.87 0.16
C ALA A 129 -19.65 29.95 -0.04
N GLY A 130 -20.45 29.84 1.04
CA GLY A 130 -21.91 29.89 1.00
C GLY A 130 -22.59 28.55 0.70
N ARG A 131 -21.90 27.42 0.91
CA ARG A 131 -22.37 26.05 0.65
C ARG A 131 -22.91 25.85 -0.79
N PRO A 132 -22.13 26.23 -1.83
CA PRO A 132 -22.62 26.17 -3.20
C PRO A 132 -22.81 24.73 -3.71
N TYR A 133 -22.09 23.77 -3.14
CA TYR A 133 -22.14 22.35 -3.51
C TYR A 133 -22.19 21.46 -2.27
N ARG A 134 -22.70 20.24 -2.43
CA ARG A 134 -22.68 19.18 -1.41
C ARG A 134 -21.36 18.42 -1.44
N ILE A 135 -20.97 17.85 -0.31
CA ILE A 135 -19.69 17.13 -0.17
C ILE A 135 -19.96 15.62 -0.20
N GLY A 136 -19.29 14.94 -1.12
CA GLY A 136 -19.27 13.48 -1.22
C GLY A 136 -17.92 12.87 -0.84
N ILE A 137 -17.91 11.59 -0.44
CA ILE A 137 -16.69 10.80 -0.21
C ILE A 137 -16.67 9.55 -1.10
N TYR A 138 -15.58 9.31 -1.82
CA TYR A 138 -15.25 8.01 -2.44
C TYR A 138 -14.27 7.24 -1.56
N SER A 139 -14.69 6.13 -0.93
CA SER A 139 -13.82 5.36 -0.03
C SER A 139 -14.38 3.97 0.36
N SER A 140 -13.73 3.32 1.33
CA SER A 140 -14.20 2.11 2.00
C SER A 140 -15.46 2.36 2.82
N GLY A 141 -16.20 1.28 3.13
CA GLY A 141 -17.42 1.39 3.93
C GLY A 141 -17.20 1.98 5.33
N ALA A 142 -16.05 1.69 5.97
CA ALA A 142 -15.72 2.25 7.28
C ALA A 142 -15.55 3.78 7.23
N VAL A 143 -14.85 4.30 6.22
CA VAL A 143 -14.65 5.75 6.03
C VAL A 143 -15.97 6.41 5.66
N CYS A 144 -16.71 5.85 4.70
CA CYS A 144 -18.03 6.36 4.29
C CYS A 144 -18.97 6.46 5.50
N LYS A 145 -19.09 5.39 6.29
CA LYS A 145 -19.88 5.38 7.53
C LYS A 145 -19.45 6.49 8.48
N THR A 146 -18.15 6.56 8.77
CA THR A 146 -17.61 7.44 9.82
C THR A 146 -17.78 8.93 9.49
N LEU A 147 -17.59 9.32 8.23
CA LEU A 147 -17.77 10.71 7.80
C LEU A 147 -19.26 11.08 7.65
N LEU A 148 -20.08 10.14 7.17
CA LEU A 148 -21.51 10.35 7.02
C LEU A 148 -22.20 10.49 8.39
N ASP A 149 -21.90 9.60 9.34
CA ASP A 149 -22.47 9.65 10.70
C ASP A 149 -22.08 10.93 11.44
N ALA A 150 -20.92 11.51 11.11
CA ALA A 150 -20.50 12.78 11.69
C ALA A 150 -21.07 14.02 11.00
N GLY A 151 -21.85 13.86 9.92
CA GLY A 151 -22.43 14.97 9.16
C GLY A 151 -21.41 15.82 8.39
N VAL A 152 -20.17 15.36 8.27
CA VAL A 152 -19.10 16.09 7.56
C VAL A 152 -19.30 16.00 6.04
N VAL A 153 -19.82 14.87 5.58
CA VAL A 153 -20.21 14.63 4.18
C VAL A 153 -21.72 14.36 4.10
N GLN A 154 -22.33 14.65 2.95
CA GLN A 154 -23.75 14.42 2.72
C GLN A 154 -24.01 13.26 1.76
N LEU A 155 -23.01 12.85 0.99
CA LEU A 155 -23.12 11.81 -0.04
C LEU A 155 -21.95 10.83 0.07
N THR A 156 -22.17 9.58 -0.32
CA THR A 156 -21.15 8.54 -0.29
C THR A 156 -21.11 7.74 -1.59
N TRP A 157 -19.88 7.53 -2.07
CA TRP A 157 -19.54 6.67 -3.17
C TRP A 157 -18.69 5.52 -2.62
N LEU A 158 -19.29 4.34 -2.54
CA LEU A 158 -18.62 3.17 -2.00
C LEU A 158 -17.71 2.57 -3.07
N SER A 159 -16.41 2.41 -2.74
CA SER A 159 -15.44 1.78 -3.63
C SER A 159 -15.81 0.33 -3.94
N GLN A 160 -15.38 -0.16 -5.11
CA GLN A 160 -15.61 -1.55 -5.51
C GLN A 160 -15.00 -2.57 -4.53
N SER A 161 -13.91 -2.18 -3.85
CA SER A 161 -13.10 -3.03 -2.96
C SER A 161 -13.90 -3.67 -1.82
N THR A 162 -14.45 -4.86 -2.08
CA THR A 162 -15.28 -5.63 -1.12
C THR A 162 -14.51 -6.04 0.13
N GLY A 163 -13.18 -6.15 0.04
CA GLY A 163 -12.29 -6.49 1.15
C GLY A 163 -11.87 -5.31 2.03
N PHE A 164 -12.19 -4.07 1.67
CA PHE A 164 -11.88 -2.92 2.53
C PHE A 164 -12.77 -2.91 3.78
N ARG A 165 -12.25 -2.35 4.89
CA ARG A 165 -12.93 -2.33 6.19
C ARG A 165 -14.30 -1.69 6.07
N GLY A 166 -15.29 -2.36 6.67
CA GLY A 166 -16.66 -1.90 6.70
C GLY A 166 -17.40 -1.91 5.35
N THR A 167 -16.76 -2.28 4.23
CA THR A 167 -17.42 -2.25 2.91
C THR A 167 -18.65 -3.15 2.85
N ALA A 168 -18.55 -4.41 3.29
CA ALA A 168 -19.69 -5.33 3.29
C ALA A 168 -20.86 -4.78 4.15
N ALA A 169 -20.57 -4.30 5.36
CA ALA A 169 -21.58 -3.77 6.27
C ALA A 169 -22.21 -2.47 5.75
N PHE A 170 -21.42 -1.56 5.18
CA PHE A 170 -21.91 -0.30 4.64
C PHE A 170 -22.72 -0.51 3.36
N ASN A 171 -22.30 -1.44 2.49
CA ASN A 171 -23.08 -1.84 1.32
C ASN A 171 -24.46 -2.39 1.74
N ALA A 172 -24.47 -3.33 2.69
CA ALA A 172 -25.69 -3.91 3.22
C ALA A 172 -26.61 -2.89 3.91
N SER A 173 -26.06 -1.79 4.43
CA SER A 173 -26.86 -0.73 5.05
C SER A 173 -27.69 0.09 4.05
N GLY A 174 -27.39 0.02 2.75
CA GLY A 174 -28.08 0.80 1.71
C GLY A 174 -27.83 2.32 1.79
N ARG A 175 -26.87 2.77 2.61
CA ARG A 175 -26.57 4.20 2.84
C ARG A 175 -25.62 4.83 1.82
N TRP A 176 -25.23 4.09 0.79
CA TRP A 176 -24.40 4.57 -0.32
C TRP A 176 -25.26 5.24 -1.40
N ASN A 177 -24.79 6.32 -2.02
CA ASN A 177 -25.45 6.97 -3.17
C ASN A 177 -24.98 6.36 -4.49
N ILE A 178 -23.67 6.06 -4.56
CA ILE A 178 -23.00 5.45 -5.70
C ILE A 178 -22.21 4.24 -5.18
N LEU A 179 -22.22 3.12 -5.91
CA LEU A 179 -21.41 1.94 -5.64
C LEU A 179 -20.63 1.58 -6.89
N GLN A 180 -19.31 1.66 -6.81
CA GLN A 180 -18.43 1.27 -7.91
C GLN A 180 -18.45 -0.26 -8.08
N LEU A 181 -18.51 -0.70 -9.33
CA LEU A 181 -18.53 -2.11 -9.72
C LEU A 181 -17.22 -2.49 -10.40
N LEU A 182 -17.06 -3.77 -10.73
CA LEU A 182 -15.87 -4.27 -11.40
C LEU A 182 -15.68 -3.61 -12.78
N PRO A 183 -14.44 -3.24 -13.15
CA PRO A 183 -14.15 -2.64 -14.43
C PRO A 183 -14.61 -3.50 -15.60
N VAL A 184 -15.00 -2.84 -16.69
CA VAL A 184 -15.39 -3.46 -17.95
C VAL A 184 -14.44 -3.01 -19.05
N ARG A 185 -13.84 -4.01 -19.71
CA ARG A 185 -12.98 -3.86 -20.89
C ARG A 185 -13.79 -3.58 -22.14
N GLN A 186 -13.17 -2.87 -23.10
CA GLN A 186 -13.68 -2.70 -24.48
C GLN A 186 -15.08 -2.09 -24.55
N PHE A 187 -15.44 -1.23 -23.60
CA PHE A 187 -16.70 -0.51 -23.64
C PHE A 187 -16.56 0.75 -24.50
N CYS A 188 -17.45 0.95 -25.47
CA CYS A 188 -17.56 2.17 -26.27
C CYS A 188 -16.26 2.75 -26.85
N ASN A 189 -15.27 1.90 -27.15
CA ASN A 189 -13.93 2.29 -27.64
C ASN A 189 -13.14 3.21 -26.68
N PHE A 190 -13.42 3.16 -25.38
CA PHE A 190 -12.45 3.66 -24.40
C PHE A 190 -11.12 2.88 -24.57
N ASP A 191 -10.00 3.59 -24.46
CA ASP A 191 -8.65 3.06 -24.67
C ASP A 191 -8.27 2.07 -23.55
N ASP A 192 -8.69 2.38 -22.32
CA ASP A 192 -8.56 1.54 -21.12
C ASP A 192 -9.94 1.12 -20.56
N ASP A 193 -9.91 0.26 -19.55
CA ASP A 193 -11.08 -0.18 -18.78
C ASP A 193 -11.87 1.02 -18.23
N VAL A 194 -13.20 0.90 -18.23
CA VAL A 194 -14.09 1.83 -17.52
C VAL A 194 -14.67 1.16 -16.29
N ASP A 195 -14.94 1.93 -15.25
CA ASP A 195 -15.49 1.43 -13.99
C ASP A 195 -17.01 1.68 -14.00
N PRO A 196 -17.87 0.65 -14.14
CA PRO A 196 -19.30 0.85 -14.02
C PRO A 196 -19.69 1.25 -12.60
N ASP A 197 -20.70 2.10 -12.48
CA ASP A 197 -21.25 2.51 -11.20
C ASP A 197 -22.73 2.17 -11.10
N ARG A 198 -23.13 1.69 -9.93
CA ARG A 198 -24.53 1.55 -9.56
C ARG A 198 -24.99 2.81 -8.82
N LEU A 199 -26.04 3.43 -9.33
CA LEU A 199 -26.76 4.48 -8.62
C LEU A 199 -27.79 3.85 -7.68
N ASN A 200 -27.85 4.31 -6.44
CA ASN A 200 -28.83 3.82 -5.48
C ASN A 200 -30.22 4.37 -5.82
N LEU A 201 -31.20 3.50 -6.05
CA LEU A 201 -32.58 3.90 -6.37
C LEU A 201 -33.36 4.37 -5.14
N ASP A 202 -32.97 3.90 -3.95
CA ASP A 202 -33.57 4.30 -2.67
C ASP A 202 -33.00 5.66 -2.19
N LEU A 203 -31.81 6.03 -2.68
CA LEU A 203 -31.15 7.32 -2.46
C LEU A 203 -30.79 7.96 -3.82
N PRO A 204 -31.80 8.33 -4.65
CA PRO A 204 -31.61 8.65 -6.07
C PRO A 204 -30.83 9.95 -6.32
N ASP A 205 -30.72 10.80 -5.31
CA ASP A 205 -29.92 12.01 -5.37
C ASP A 205 -28.46 11.72 -4.98
N PHE A 206 -27.63 11.49 -6.00
CA PHE A 206 -26.17 11.36 -5.86
C PHE A 206 -25.42 12.66 -6.18
N GLY A 207 -26.14 13.77 -6.40
CA GLY A 207 -25.55 15.09 -6.66
C GLY A 207 -24.96 15.30 -8.06
N GLY A 208 -25.32 14.46 -9.04
CA GLY A 208 -24.97 14.69 -10.44
C GLY A 208 -25.68 15.90 -11.06
N PHE A 209 -25.09 16.51 -12.09
CA PHE A 209 -25.62 17.72 -12.73
C PHE A 209 -25.61 17.65 -14.27
N LEU A 210 -26.42 18.51 -14.88
CA LEU A 210 -26.34 18.89 -16.30
C LEU A 210 -26.08 20.40 -16.36
N LEU A 211 -25.15 20.84 -17.20
CA LEU A 211 -24.94 22.27 -17.42
C LEU A 211 -26.20 22.94 -17.96
N GLY A 212 -26.48 24.17 -17.50
CA GLY A 212 -27.65 24.96 -17.90
C GLY A 212 -28.97 24.53 -17.25
N GLN A 213 -28.97 23.52 -16.37
CA GLN A 213 -30.14 23.14 -15.57
C GLN A 213 -29.85 23.37 -14.08
N ALA A 214 -30.86 23.81 -13.32
CA ALA A 214 -30.74 23.86 -11.87
C ALA A 214 -30.55 22.42 -11.34
N ALA A 215 -29.60 22.21 -10.42
CA ALA A 215 -29.50 20.93 -9.74
C ALA A 215 -30.82 20.67 -9.01
N GLN A 216 -31.46 19.51 -9.22
CA GLN A 216 -32.70 19.16 -8.52
C GLN A 216 -32.35 18.57 -7.15
N PRO A 217 -32.63 19.24 -6.02
CA PRO A 217 -32.69 18.56 -4.73
C PRO A 217 -34.00 17.75 -4.66
N GLN A 218 -33.91 16.43 -4.50
CA GLN A 218 -35.05 15.65 -4.01
C GLN A 218 -35.15 15.87 -2.48
N PRO A 219 -36.34 16.11 -1.91
CA PRO A 219 -36.47 16.50 -0.50
C PRO A 219 -35.99 15.38 0.43
N ILE A 220 -35.08 15.74 1.35
CA ILE A 220 -34.62 14.88 2.45
C ILE A 220 -35.69 14.92 3.53
N ALA A 221 -36.32 13.79 3.85
CA ALA A 221 -37.05 13.65 5.09
C ALA A 221 -36.04 13.75 6.25
N GLU A 222 -36.25 14.69 7.18
CA GLU A 222 -35.45 14.81 8.41
C GLU A 222 -35.47 13.46 9.15
N ALA A 223 -34.33 12.76 9.12
CA ALA A 223 -34.15 11.53 9.87
C ALA A 223 -33.94 11.87 11.35
N ALA A 224 -35.01 11.74 12.14
CA ALA A 224 -34.91 11.65 13.59
C ALA A 224 -34.07 10.43 13.97
N ALA A 225 -33.06 10.64 14.82
CA ALA A 225 -32.18 9.59 15.34
C ALA A 225 -32.98 8.60 16.23
N PRO A 226 -32.85 7.27 16.04
CA PRO A 226 -33.32 6.32 17.02
C PRO A 226 -32.25 6.06 18.09
N ALA A 227 -32.71 6.02 19.33
CA ALA A 227 -31.91 5.73 20.52
C ALA A 227 -31.39 4.28 20.55
N LEU A 228 -30.18 4.12 21.07
CA LEU A 228 -29.49 2.85 21.32
C LEU A 228 -30.28 1.96 22.29
N ALA A 229 -30.50 0.70 21.91
CA ALA A 229 -30.81 -0.39 22.84
C ALA A 229 -29.70 -1.44 22.76
N ALA A 230 -29.26 -1.89 23.93
CA ALA A 230 -28.17 -2.83 24.13
C ALA A 230 -28.64 -4.30 24.04
N GLY A 231 -27.75 -5.16 23.54
CA GLY A 231 -27.66 -6.58 23.93
C GLY A 231 -27.76 -7.60 22.80
N ALA A 232 -26.68 -8.35 22.56
CA ALA A 232 -26.57 -9.80 22.78
C ALA A 232 -25.33 -10.41 22.07
N VAL A 233 -24.85 -11.52 22.61
CA VAL A 233 -23.50 -12.10 22.48
C VAL A 233 -23.27 -12.85 21.15
N ALA A 234 -22.02 -12.82 20.66
CA ALA A 234 -21.55 -13.42 19.41
C ALA A 234 -21.39 -14.95 19.46
N ALA A 235 -21.65 -15.61 18.32
CA ALA A 235 -21.19 -16.97 18.01
C ALA A 235 -20.12 -16.90 16.89
N GLN A 236 -19.08 -17.74 16.98
CA GLN A 236 -17.91 -17.76 16.07
C GLN A 236 -18.22 -18.37 14.68
N PRO A 237 -17.55 -17.95 13.59
CA PRO A 237 -17.72 -18.56 12.26
C PRO A 237 -16.62 -19.58 11.86
N ASP A 238 -17.05 -20.63 11.15
CA ASP A 238 -16.28 -21.68 10.45
C ASP A 238 -15.54 -21.15 9.19
N PHE A 239 -14.39 -21.76 8.82
CA PHE A 239 -13.59 -21.42 7.62
C PHE A 239 -13.72 -22.45 6.47
N PRO A 240 -13.68 -22.04 5.19
CA PRO A 240 -13.69 -22.95 4.03
C PRO A 240 -12.35 -23.67 3.78
N ALA A 241 -12.40 -24.83 3.09
CA ALA A 241 -11.27 -25.72 2.83
C ALA A 241 -10.25 -25.18 1.79
N ALA A 242 -8.97 -25.52 1.97
CA ALA A 242 -7.84 -25.03 1.16
C ALA A 242 -7.82 -25.57 -0.30
N PRO A 243 -7.36 -24.79 -1.29
CA PRO A 243 -7.34 -25.17 -2.70
C PRO A 243 -6.24 -26.20 -3.07
N THR A 244 -6.53 -27.08 -4.04
CA THR A 244 -5.64 -28.16 -4.52
C THR A 244 -4.60 -27.67 -5.53
N PHE A 245 -3.36 -28.21 -5.48
CA PHE A 245 -2.29 -27.84 -6.42
C PHE A 245 -2.62 -28.25 -7.87
N PRO A 246 -2.41 -27.38 -8.88
CA PRO A 246 -2.78 -27.63 -10.28
C PRO A 246 -1.95 -28.70 -11.02
N GLY A 247 -0.93 -29.29 -10.38
CA GLY A 247 -0.15 -30.41 -10.94
C GLY A 247 1.05 -29.99 -11.80
N GLN A 248 1.21 -28.70 -12.10
CA GLN A 248 2.39 -28.09 -12.73
C GLN A 248 2.74 -26.75 -12.05
N PRO A 249 4.02 -26.33 -12.02
CA PRO A 249 4.41 -25.06 -11.41
C PRO A 249 3.78 -23.83 -12.09
N LEU A 250 3.41 -22.82 -11.29
CA LEU A 250 2.98 -21.52 -11.79
C LEU A 250 4.18 -20.59 -11.94
N HIS A 251 4.28 -19.88 -13.06
CA HIS A 251 5.46 -19.07 -13.39
C HIS A 251 5.09 -17.81 -14.16
N ARG A 252 6.03 -16.86 -14.24
CA ARG A 252 5.84 -15.58 -14.96
C ARG A 252 5.42 -15.82 -16.42
N GLY A 253 4.46 -15.02 -16.88
CA GLY A 253 3.92 -15.09 -18.24
C GLY A 253 2.71 -16.01 -18.40
N GLN A 254 2.20 -16.59 -17.31
CA GLN A 254 0.87 -17.21 -17.28
C GLN A 254 -0.19 -16.11 -17.06
N PHE A 255 -1.36 -16.26 -17.71
CA PHE A 255 -2.43 -15.26 -17.68
C PHE A 255 -3.78 -15.90 -17.34
N GLY A 256 -4.61 -15.17 -16.59
CA GLY A 256 -5.99 -15.56 -16.26
C GLY A 256 -6.17 -16.85 -15.48
N SER A 257 -5.15 -17.33 -14.76
CA SER A 257 -5.18 -18.60 -14.04
C SER A 257 -5.84 -18.46 -12.66
N ASP A 258 -6.87 -19.26 -12.37
CA ASP A 258 -7.52 -19.28 -11.06
C ASP A 258 -6.57 -19.77 -9.95
N SER A 259 -5.60 -20.62 -10.31
CA SER A 259 -4.54 -21.03 -9.38
C SER A 259 -3.57 -19.87 -9.07
N VAL A 260 -3.30 -19.00 -10.04
CA VAL A 260 -2.52 -17.76 -9.82
C VAL A 260 -3.32 -16.77 -8.96
N LYS A 261 -4.63 -16.65 -9.16
CA LYS A 261 -5.49 -15.81 -8.29
C LYS A 261 -5.48 -16.28 -6.85
N ALA A 262 -5.59 -17.59 -6.64
CA ALA A 262 -5.51 -18.18 -5.30
C ALA A 262 -4.18 -17.81 -4.64
N VAL A 263 -3.06 -17.93 -5.37
CA VAL A 263 -1.73 -17.54 -4.90
C VAL A 263 -1.65 -16.04 -4.61
N GLN A 264 -2.11 -15.16 -5.50
CA GLN A 264 -2.07 -13.71 -5.30
C GLN A 264 -2.91 -13.28 -4.09
N ASN A 265 -4.12 -13.83 -3.95
CA ASN A 265 -4.96 -13.65 -2.76
C ASN A 265 -4.20 -14.03 -1.50
N ARG A 266 -3.58 -15.22 -1.51
CA ARG A 266 -2.86 -15.73 -0.36
C ARG A 266 -1.64 -14.87 -0.04
N LEU A 267 -0.84 -14.47 -1.01
CA LEU A 267 0.29 -13.57 -0.80
C LEU A 267 -0.13 -12.21 -0.25
N ASN A 268 -1.28 -11.69 -0.68
CA ASN A 268 -1.85 -10.45 -0.15
C ASN A 268 -2.34 -10.59 1.29
N GLU A 269 -3.06 -11.67 1.61
CA GLU A 269 -3.46 -12.01 2.99
C GLU A 269 -2.24 -12.05 3.92
N LEU A 270 -1.17 -12.66 3.41
CA LEU A 270 0.07 -12.89 4.12
C LEU A 270 1.04 -11.68 4.06
N ARG A 271 0.62 -10.57 3.44
CA ARG A 271 1.35 -9.30 3.34
C ARG A 271 2.72 -9.40 2.65
N PHE A 272 2.86 -10.34 1.71
CA PHE A 272 4.02 -10.49 0.86
C PHE A 272 3.98 -9.61 -0.40
N GLY A 273 2.92 -8.82 -0.56
CA GLY A 273 2.77 -7.80 -1.59
C GLY A 273 1.40 -7.14 -1.53
N GLN A 274 1.19 -6.11 -2.35
CA GLN A 274 -0.14 -5.58 -2.70
C GLN A 274 -0.43 -5.93 -4.16
N LEU A 275 -0.54 -7.23 -4.42
CA LEU A 275 -0.75 -7.77 -5.75
C LEU A 275 -2.16 -7.46 -6.23
N VAL A 276 -2.30 -7.12 -7.49
CA VAL A 276 -3.58 -7.24 -8.18
C VAL A 276 -3.88 -8.74 -8.29
N VAL A 277 -5.07 -9.15 -7.88
CA VAL A 277 -5.50 -10.55 -7.98
C VAL A 277 -6.23 -10.74 -9.31
N ASP A 278 -5.46 -10.79 -10.38
CA ASP A 278 -5.93 -10.86 -11.76
C ASP A 278 -5.79 -12.26 -12.37
N GLY A 279 -5.00 -13.14 -11.76
CA GLY A 279 -4.64 -14.45 -12.32
C GLY A 279 -3.47 -14.39 -13.30
N ASP A 280 -2.87 -13.20 -13.45
CA ASP A 280 -1.70 -12.98 -14.28
C ASP A 280 -0.45 -13.08 -13.42
N PHE A 281 0.42 -14.01 -13.78
CA PHE A 281 1.70 -14.16 -13.12
C PHE A 281 2.68 -13.13 -13.69
N GLY A 282 2.50 -11.88 -13.27
CA GLY A 282 3.34 -10.74 -13.64
C GLY A 282 4.58 -10.58 -12.76
N GLU A 283 5.35 -9.52 -13.01
CA GLU A 283 6.54 -9.18 -12.22
C GLU A 283 6.19 -8.92 -10.74
N GLY A 284 5.05 -8.28 -10.46
CA GLY A 284 4.56 -8.09 -9.09
C GLY A 284 4.32 -9.42 -8.38
N THR A 285 3.58 -10.34 -9.01
CA THR A 285 3.28 -11.68 -8.48
C THR A 285 4.57 -12.48 -8.24
N GLN A 286 5.51 -12.43 -9.18
CA GLN A 286 6.81 -13.08 -9.04
C GLN A 286 7.63 -12.49 -7.87
N ASN A 287 7.64 -11.17 -7.70
CA ASN A 287 8.32 -10.51 -6.59
C ASN A 287 7.71 -10.87 -5.24
N ALA A 288 6.39 -10.91 -5.12
CA ALA A 288 5.73 -11.35 -3.90
C ALA A 288 5.98 -12.84 -3.60
N ILE A 289 6.08 -13.70 -4.63
CA ILE A 289 6.50 -15.10 -4.45
C ILE A 289 7.95 -15.17 -3.98
N PHE A 290 8.86 -14.36 -4.53
CA PHE A 290 10.22 -14.28 -4.00
C PHE A 290 10.22 -13.87 -2.52
N HIS A 291 9.38 -12.91 -2.13
CA HIS A 291 9.24 -12.49 -0.73
C HIS A 291 8.70 -13.62 0.14
N PHE A 292 7.67 -14.32 -0.32
CA PHE A 292 7.05 -15.42 0.41
C PHE A 292 7.99 -16.60 0.58
N GLN A 293 8.64 -17.07 -0.49
CA GLN A 293 9.60 -18.17 -0.45
C GLN A 293 10.79 -17.87 0.44
N ALA A 294 11.27 -16.62 0.44
CA ALA A 294 12.41 -16.24 1.25
C ALA A 294 12.10 -16.13 2.76
N ARG A 295 10.82 -16.15 3.17
CA ARG A 295 10.39 -15.98 4.58
C ARG A 295 9.58 -17.16 5.13
N ASN A 296 9.37 -18.23 4.36
CA ASN A 296 8.59 -19.40 4.79
C ASN A 296 9.30 -20.70 4.41
N SER A 297 8.96 -21.78 5.14
CA SER A 297 9.46 -23.14 4.92
C SER A 297 8.33 -24.06 4.46
N THR A 298 8.66 -25.23 3.95
CA THR A 298 7.70 -26.32 3.74
C THR A 298 7.07 -26.75 5.08
N PRO A 299 5.90 -27.40 5.07
CA PRO A 299 5.26 -27.89 6.30
C PRO A 299 6.10 -28.85 7.14
N ASP A 300 7.06 -29.55 6.56
CA ASP A 300 8.04 -30.40 7.26
C ASP A 300 9.30 -29.62 7.73
N GLY A 301 9.29 -28.30 7.62
CA GLY A 301 10.31 -27.39 8.18
C GLY A 301 11.52 -27.13 7.29
N LYS A 302 11.53 -27.56 6.03
CA LYS A 302 12.64 -27.34 5.10
C LYS A 302 12.51 -25.98 4.39
N PRO A 303 13.60 -25.24 4.16
CA PRO A 303 13.53 -23.97 3.44
C PRO A 303 12.92 -24.12 2.03
N LEU A 304 12.10 -23.16 1.60
CA LEU A 304 11.62 -23.09 0.23
C LEU A 304 12.72 -22.62 -0.73
N GLN A 305 12.74 -23.17 -1.94
CA GLN A 305 13.59 -22.65 -3.01
C GLN A 305 13.05 -21.29 -3.47
N ILE A 306 13.93 -20.28 -3.56
CA ILE A 306 13.58 -18.92 -3.99
C ILE A 306 13.61 -18.85 -5.53
N SER A 307 12.70 -19.59 -6.18
CA SER A 307 12.63 -19.69 -7.65
C SER A 307 11.81 -18.58 -8.29
N GLY A 308 10.90 -17.93 -7.54
CA GLY A 308 9.91 -17.02 -8.11
C GLY A 308 8.75 -17.74 -8.79
N GLU A 309 8.73 -19.08 -8.75
CA GLU A 309 7.69 -19.95 -9.28
C GLU A 309 6.94 -20.65 -8.13
N VAL A 310 5.66 -20.96 -8.32
CA VAL A 310 4.87 -21.71 -7.34
C VAL A 310 4.88 -23.18 -7.71
N ASP A 311 5.87 -23.91 -7.19
CA ASP A 311 5.94 -25.37 -7.25
C ASP A 311 5.09 -26.03 -6.14
N ALA A 312 5.06 -27.36 -6.10
CA ALA A 312 4.26 -28.10 -5.12
C ALA A 312 4.63 -27.77 -3.66
N SER A 313 5.91 -27.48 -3.40
CA SER A 313 6.42 -27.11 -2.08
C SER A 313 5.97 -25.71 -1.66
N THR A 314 6.07 -24.74 -2.56
CA THR A 314 5.61 -23.36 -2.35
C THR A 314 4.10 -23.29 -2.18
N TRP A 315 3.35 -24.09 -2.95
CA TRP A 315 1.91 -24.24 -2.79
C TRP A 315 1.53 -24.82 -1.43
N ALA A 316 2.22 -25.88 -1.00
CA ALA A 316 2.00 -26.49 0.31
C ALA A 316 2.30 -25.53 1.45
N ALA A 317 3.28 -24.64 1.31
CA ALA A 317 3.54 -23.59 2.31
C ALA A 317 2.49 -22.48 2.28
N LEU A 318 1.98 -22.08 1.11
CA LEU A 318 0.93 -21.06 1.00
C LEU A 318 -0.39 -21.54 1.62
N PHE A 319 -0.77 -22.79 1.39
CA PHE A 319 -2.12 -23.29 1.67
C PHE A 319 -2.19 -24.44 2.69
N GLY A 320 -1.05 -24.97 3.13
CA GLY A 320 -0.98 -26.04 4.11
C GLY A 320 -1.15 -25.58 5.56
N PRO A 321 -1.38 -26.51 6.50
CA PRO A 321 -1.46 -26.20 7.92
C PRO A 321 -0.07 -25.91 8.49
N GLY A 322 0.28 -24.63 8.66
CA GLY A 322 1.52 -24.23 9.34
C GLY A 322 2.02 -22.83 9.00
N ALA A 323 2.11 -22.00 10.05
CA ALA A 323 2.86 -20.74 10.21
C ALA A 323 3.06 -19.84 8.97
N VAL A 324 2.28 -18.76 8.90
CA VAL A 324 2.67 -17.59 8.13
C VAL A 324 2.98 -16.42 9.05
N PHE A 325 4.18 -15.88 8.88
CA PHE A 325 4.76 -14.82 9.72
C PHE A 325 3.96 -13.51 9.66
N ASN A 326 3.57 -12.97 10.83
CA ASN A 326 2.91 -11.67 10.97
C ASN A 326 3.71 -10.75 11.91
N ALA A 327 3.93 -9.50 11.50
CA ALA A 327 4.72 -8.51 12.21
C ALA A 327 4.08 -7.96 13.51
N THR A 328 2.81 -8.27 13.81
CA THR A 328 2.22 -8.02 15.15
C THR A 328 2.62 -9.07 16.18
N ASP A 329 3.29 -10.13 15.74
CA ASP A 329 3.57 -11.32 16.55
C ASP A 329 5.01 -11.35 17.09
N PHE A 330 5.77 -10.25 16.95
CA PHE A 330 7.08 -10.15 17.57
C PHE A 330 6.93 -10.22 19.08
N ASP A 331 7.41 -11.33 19.67
CA ASP A 331 7.40 -11.52 21.10
C ASP A 331 8.25 -10.44 21.76
N ARG A 332 7.61 -9.53 22.50
CA ARG A 332 8.29 -8.44 23.22
C ARG A 332 9.21 -8.98 24.31
N ASN A 333 8.98 -10.21 24.76
CA ASN A 333 9.83 -10.90 25.72
C ASN A 333 11.06 -11.52 25.06
N ALA A 334 11.08 -11.65 23.73
CA ALA A 334 12.23 -12.21 23.02
C ALA A 334 13.51 -11.39 23.30
N PRO A 335 14.68 -12.06 23.34
CA PRO A 335 15.96 -11.38 23.38
C PRO A 335 16.13 -10.44 22.17
N ILE A 336 16.86 -9.34 22.34
CA ILE A 336 17.09 -8.38 21.25
C ILE A 336 17.72 -9.06 20.01
N ARG A 337 18.58 -10.06 20.22
CA ARG A 337 19.17 -10.90 19.17
C ARG A 337 18.12 -11.52 18.26
N GLN A 338 17.08 -12.10 18.85
CA GLN A 338 16.00 -12.73 18.09
C GLN A 338 15.18 -11.67 17.36
N LEU A 339 14.86 -10.56 18.04
CA LEU A 339 14.11 -9.45 17.44
C LEU A 339 14.83 -8.85 16.23
N VAL A 340 16.14 -8.63 16.27
CA VAL A 340 16.87 -8.06 15.12
C VAL A 340 16.90 -9.01 13.93
N ILE A 341 16.99 -10.33 14.18
CA ILE A 341 16.92 -11.36 13.14
C ILE A 341 15.52 -11.37 12.52
N ASP A 342 14.46 -11.40 13.34
CA ASP A 342 13.08 -11.47 12.85
C ASP A 342 12.68 -10.17 12.13
N ILE A 343 13.11 -9.02 12.63
CA ILE A 343 12.89 -7.73 11.98
C ILE A 343 13.65 -7.67 10.65
N ALA A 344 14.91 -8.09 10.59
CA ALA A 344 15.64 -8.14 9.32
C ALA A 344 14.98 -9.10 8.32
N ALA A 345 14.52 -10.27 8.77
CA ALA A 345 13.78 -11.24 7.96
C ALA A 345 12.50 -10.64 7.39
N SER A 346 11.77 -9.85 8.17
CA SER A 346 10.55 -9.15 7.72
C SER A 346 10.80 -8.14 6.58
N GLN A 347 12.05 -7.73 6.35
CA GLN A 347 12.41 -6.81 5.29
C GLN A 347 12.96 -7.50 4.03
N ILE A 348 13.17 -8.82 4.03
CA ILE A 348 13.67 -9.55 2.86
C ILE A 348 12.78 -9.28 1.66
N GLY A 349 13.37 -8.70 0.62
CA GLY A 349 12.74 -8.38 -0.64
C GLY A 349 12.24 -6.95 -0.79
N VAL A 350 12.44 -6.08 0.20
CA VAL A 350 12.39 -4.63 -0.04
C VAL A 350 13.38 -4.29 -1.15
N VAL A 351 12.95 -3.52 -2.17
CA VAL A 351 13.78 -3.12 -3.31
C VAL A 351 13.70 -1.61 -3.56
N GLU A 352 14.72 -1.09 -4.23
CA GLU A 352 14.78 0.28 -4.71
C GLU A 352 13.73 0.58 -5.77
N GLN A 353 13.25 1.83 -5.76
CA GLN A 353 12.28 2.38 -6.69
C GLN A 353 12.70 3.81 -7.10
N PRO A 354 13.12 4.02 -8.37
CA PRO A 354 13.37 3.00 -9.39
C PRO A 354 14.59 2.13 -9.03
N ARG A 355 14.69 0.93 -9.58
CA ARG A 355 15.80 0.01 -9.31
C ARG A 355 17.16 0.63 -9.65
N GLY A 356 18.15 0.47 -8.76
CA GLY A 356 19.51 1.01 -8.95
C GLY A 356 19.65 2.49 -8.60
N SER A 357 18.62 3.11 -8.02
CA SER A 357 18.64 4.52 -7.63
C SER A 357 19.20 4.77 -6.23
N ASN A 358 19.33 3.72 -5.41
CA ASN A 358 19.43 3.82 -3.94
C ASN A 358 18.31 4.62 -3.29
N ARG A 359 17.12 4.63 -3.89
CA ARG A 359 15.93 5.33 -3.42
C ARG A 359 14.74 4.39 -3.41
N GLY A 360 13.71 4.72 -2.65
CA GLY A 360 12.46 3.96 -2.61
C GLY A 360 11.70 4.23 -1.31
N PRO A 361 10.40 3.90 -1.24
CA PRO A 361 9.59 4.25 -0.07
C PRO A 361 10.18 3.74 1.26
N GLU A 362 10.56 2.46 1.31
CA GLU A 362 11.18 1.82 2.48
C GLU A 362 12.69 2.14 2.57
N VAL A 363 13.39 2.19 1.44
CA VAL A 363 14.83 2.53 1.38
C VAL A 363 15.10 3.93 1.96
N ASP A 364 14.26 4.91 1.62
CA ASP A 364 14.34 6.27 2.14
C ASP A 364 14.07 6.31 3.66
N VAL A 365 13.28 5.37 4.22
CA VAL A 365 13.08 5.25 5.68
C VAL A 365 14.37 4.77 6.35
N TYR A 366 15.08 3.81 5.76
CA TYR A 366 16.39 3.38 6.26
C TYR A 366 17.37 4.54 6.25
N ILE A 367 17.48 5.28 5.15
CA ILE A 367 18.42 6.41 5.01
C ILE A 367 18.13 7.51 6.04
N ARG A 368 16.85 7.87 6.24
CA ARG A 368 16.47 8.87 7.25
C ARG A 368 16.78 8.44 8.68
N SER A 369 16.79 7.13 8.96
CA SER A 369 17.02 6.62 10.32
C SER A 369 18.40 7.03 10.86
N VAL A 370 19.40 7.14 9.99
CA VAL A 370 20.77 7.58 10.33
C VAL A 370 20.95 9.10 10.24
N GLY A 371 19.90 9.86 9.95
CA GLY A 371 19.91 11.32 9.89
C GLY A 371 20.34 11.90 8.54
N LEU A 372 20.41 11.09 7.48
CA LEU A 372 20.63 11.56 6.11
C LEU A 372 19.32 11.98 5.46
N ASP A 373 19.39 12.95 4.55
CA ASP A 373 18.25 13.35 3.73
C ASP A 373 18.32 12.66 2.35
N PRO A 374 17.50 11.63 2.09
CA PRO A 374 17.52 10.95 0.80
C PRO A 374 17.10 11.87 -0.36
N SER A 375 16.50 13.04 -0.11
CA SER A 375 16.14 13.97 -1.19
C SER A 375 17.31 14.75 -1.76
N THR A 376 18.44 14.83 -1.03
CA THR A 376 19.61 15.61 -1.45
C THR A 376 20.62 14.83 -2.27
N ASP A 377 20.70 13.51 -2.10
CA ASP A 377 21.62 12.64 -2.85
C ASP A 377 21.19 11.16 -2.81
N SER A 378 21.91 10.31 -3.55
CA SER A 378 21.81 8.85 -3.53
C SER A 378 22.84 8.27 -2.54
N PHE A 379 22.38 7.44 -1.61
CA PHE A 379 23.23 6.89 -0.54
C PHE A 379 23.19 5.36 -0.54
N PRO A 380 24.35 4.67 -0.52
CA PRO A 380 24.39 3.26 -0.17
C PRO A 380 23.71 3.04 1.20
N TRP A 381 22.82 2.06 1.28
CA TRP A 381 21.90 1.94 2.42
C TRP A 381 22.04 0.64 3.23
N CYS A 382 23.10 -0.15 3.03
CA CYS A 382 23.31 -1.40 3.78
C CYS A 382 23.41 -1.18 5.31
N VAL A 383 24.17 -0.17 5.77
CA VAL A 383 24.25 0.17 7.20
C VAL A 383 23.02 0.93 7.68
N CYS A 384 22.41 1.76 6.82
CA CYS A 384 21.14 2.43 7.11
C CYS A 384 20.04 1.41 7.45
N PHE A 385 19.98 0.31 6.69
CA PHE A 385 19.09 -0.82 6.94
C PHE A 385 19.38 -1.46 8.30
N LEU A 386 20.63 -1.80 8.60
CA LEU A 386 21.02 -2.39 9.88
C LEU A 386 20.68 -1.46 11.05
N TYR A 387 20.98 -0.16 10.95
CA TYR A 387 20.64 0.82 11.99
C TYR A 387 19.13 0.91 12.21
N TRP A 388 18.34 0.86 11.15
CA TRP A 388 16.89 0.81 11.26
C TRP A 388 16.40 -0.47 11.94
N VAL A 389 16.93 -1.65 11.58
CA VAL A 389 16.59 -2.96 12.19
C VAL A 389 16.82 -2.92 13.70
N PHE A 390 18.03 -2.55 14.12
CA PHE A 390 18.36 -2.42 15.54
C PHE A 390 17.53 -1.33 16.23
N GLY A 391 17.20 -0.25 15.53
CA GLY A 391 16.31 0.80 16.03
C GLY A 391 14.87 0.34 16.26
N GLN A 392 14.33 -0.57 15.44
CA GLN A 392 13.02 -1.17 15.70
C GLN A 392 13.06 -2.11 16.90
N ALA A 393 14.08 -2.98 16.99
CA ALA A 393 14.26 -3.88 18.12
C ALA A 393 14.42 -3.10 19.44
N ALA A 394 15.22 -2.04 19.45
CA ALA A 394 15.41 -1.16 20.60
C ALA A 394 14.11 -0.49 21.05
N LYS A 395 13.28 0.00 20.11
CA LYS A 395 11.95 0.55 20.43
C LYS A 395 11.02 -0.49 21.07
N ILE A 396 11.04 -1.74 20.60
CA ILE A 396 10.25 -2.83 21.19
C ILE A 396 10.72 -3.13 22.62
N LYS A 397 12.04 -3.13 22.85
CA LYS A 397 12.64 -3.40 24.18
C LYS A 397 12.61 -2.18 25.12
N GLY A 398 12.33 -0.99 24.61
CA GLY A 398 12.38 0.26 25.38
C GLY A 398 13.79 0.68 25.78
N ILE A 399 14.80 0.37 24.96
CA ILE A 399 16.20 0.73 25.19
C ILE A 399 16.71 1.69 24.11
N GLU A 400 17.89 2.29 24.32
CA GLU A 400 18.57 3.02 23.26
C GLU A 400 19.03 2.09 22.14
N ASN A 401 19.16 2.62 20.91
CA ASN A 401 19.64 1.83 19.79
C ASN A 401 21.11 1.45 20.04
N PRO A 402 21.43 0.15 20.19
CA PRO A 402 22.80 -0.27 20.50
C PRO A 402 23.75 -0.06 19.32
N LEU A 403 23.23 0.08 18.09
CA LEU A 403 24.06 0.30 16.92
C LEU A 403 24.45 1.78 16.79
N PRO A 404 25.75 2.13 16.65
CA PRO A 404 26.18 3.50 16.44
C PRO A 404 25.53 4.15 15.21
N LYS A 405 25.09 5.40 15.35
CA LYS A 405 24.43 6.14 14.27
C LYS A 405 25.42 6.57 13.19
N THR A 406 25.47 5.81 12.10
CA THR A 406 26.29 6.08 10.91
C THR A 406 25.70 5.41 9.67
N ALA A 407 26.03 5.92 8.48
CA ALA A 407 25.68 5.29 7.20
C ALA A 407 26.83 4.47 6.59
N GLY A 408 28.06 4.66 7.09
CA GLY A 408 29.26 4.08 6.49
C GLY A 408 29.75 2.82 7.19
N VAL A 409 30.11 1.79 6.42
CA VAL A 409 30.61 0.50 6.96
C VAL A 409 31.91 0.66 7.73
N ILE A 410 32.88 1.40 7.16
CA ILE A 410 34.17 1.65 7.83
C ILE A 410 34.00 2.48 9.11
N ALA A 411 33.06 3.44 9.07
CA ALA A 411 32.71 4.22 10.24
C ALA A 411 32.06 3.34 11.31
N LEU A 412 31.13 2.44 10.95
CA LEU A 412 30.53 1.48 11.87
C LEU A 412 31.59 0.60 12.54
N TRP A 413 32.50 0.01 11.75
CA TRP A 413 33.60 -0.81 12.25
C TRP A 413 34.56 -0.05 13.17
N THR A 414 34.83 1.22 12.87
CA THR A 414 35.70 2.06 13.72
C THR A 414 35.01 2.44 15.02
N LEU A 415 33.70 2.75 14.96
CA LEU A 415 32.90 3.13 16.12
C LEU A 415 32.64 1.94 17.05
N SER A 416 32.47 0.73 16.54
CA SER A 416 32.23 -0.46 17.37
C SER A 416 33.33 -0.69 18.40
N ARG A 417 34.59 -0.39 18.04
CA ARG A 417 35.76 -0.47 18.95
C ARG A 417 35.72 0.52 20.11
N ARG A 418 34.77 1.46 20.10
CA ARG A 418 34.53 2.47 21.13
C ARG A 418 33.22 2.23 21.88
N THR A 419 32.58 1.09 21.65
CA THR A 419 31.35 0.66 22.33
C THR A 419 31.63 -0.63 23.10
N ASP A 420 30.66 -1.08 23.88
CA ASP A 420 30.71 -2.37 24.58
C ASP A 420 30.40 -3.57 23.68
N ALA A 421 30.25 -3.35 22.37
CA ALA A 421 30.03 -4.40 21.38
C ALA A 421 31.19 -5.41 21.37
N GLN A 422 30.85 -6.70 21.32
CA GLN A 422 31.86 -7.74 21.15
C GLN A 422 32.33 -7.76 19.69
N ILE A 423 33.64 -7.88 19.47
CA ILE A 423 34.26 -7.87 18.15
C ILE A 423 35.01 -9.17 17.95
N VAL A 424 34.75 -9.83 16.82
CA VAL A 424 35.52 -10.96 16.31
C VAL A 424 36.32 -10.46 15.12
N HIS A 425 37.63 -10.31 15.28
CA HIS A 425 38.50 -9.89 14.19
C HIS A 425 38.64 -11.01 13.15
N LYS A 426 38.92 -10.66 11.88
CA LYS A 426 39.14 -11.62 10.79
C LYS A 426 40.01 -12.83 11.16
N SER A 427 41.07 -12.63 11.95
CA SER A 427 42.00 -13.68 12.40
C SER A 427 41.40 -14.67 13.39
N GLU A 428 40.30 -14.30 14.06
CA GLU A 428 39.63 -15.05 15.12
C GLU A 428 38.33 -15.71 14.62
N VAL A 429 37.98 -15.48 13.35
CA VAL A 429 36.75 -15.96 12.76
C VAL A 429 36.76 -17.48 12.66
N SER A 430 35.78 -18.10 13.31
CA SER A 430 35.45 -19.50 13.21
C SER A 430 33.94 -19.69 13.41
N ALA A 431 33.45 -20.91 13.13
CA ALA A 431 32.05 -21.25 13.38
C ALA A 431 31.66 -21.16 14.87
N GLN A 432 32.65 -21.11 15.78
CA GLN A 432 32.44 -21.01 17.22
C GLN A 432 32.43 -19.55 17.71
N THR A 433 33.09 -18.65 17.00
CA THR A 433 33.19 -17.23 17.40
C THR A 433 32.10 -16.37 16.77
N VAL A 434 31.60 -16.73 15.58
CA VAL A 434 30.50 -16.04 14.91
C VAL A 434 29.16 -16.59 15.38
N LYS A 435 28.18 -15.70 15.62
CA LYS A 435 26.83 -16.05 16.07
C LYS A 435 25.75 -15.33 15.23
N PRO A 436 24.53 -15.90 15.13
CA PRO A 436 23.36 -15.15 14.63
C PRO A 436 23.14 -13.84 15.39
N GLY A 437 22.74 -12.79 14.68
CA GLY A 437 22.56 -11.43 15.19
C GLY A 437 23.83 -10.56 15.12
N MET A 438 25.00 -11.14 14.80
CA MET A 438 26.21 -10.36 14.54
C MET A 438 26.15 -9.68 13.16
N ILE A 439 26.82 -8.54 13.04
CA ILE A 439 27.02 -7.83 11.76
C ILE A 439 28.41 -8.15 11.22
N PHE A 440 28.52 -8.62 9.98
CA PHE A 440 29.82 -8.67 9.30
C PHE A 440 30.12 -7.30 8.65
N ALA A 441 31.40 -6.94 8.55
CA ALA A 441 31.84 -5.74 7.85
C ALA A 441 32.95 -6.05 6.85
N LEU A 442 32.79 -5.57 5.61
CA LEU A 442 33.77 -5.71 4.53
C LEU A 442 34.33 -4.34 4.15
N ASP A 443 35.64 -4.29 3.89
CA ASP A 443 36.32 -3.17 3.26
C ASP A 443 36.60 -3.49 1.80
N LEU A 444 35.91 -2.81 0.89
CA LEU A 444 36.03 -3.00 -0.56
C LEU A 444 37.05 -2.04 -1.19
N GLY A 445 37.75 -1.23 -0.38
CA GLY A 445 38.71 -0.24 -0.83
C GLY A 445 38.07 1.06 -1.32
N GLY A 446 38.88 2.13 -1.37
CA GLY A 446 38.43 3.45 -1.86
C GLY A 446 37.30 4.08 -1.04
N GLY A 447 37.19 3.75 0.25
CA GLY A 447 36.13 4.22 1.14
C GLY A 447 34.80 3.47 1.00
N LYS A 448 34.73 2.44 0.15
CA LYS A 448 33.55 1.59 -0.03
C LYS A 448 33.60 0.41 0.93
N GLY A 449 32.44 -0.01 1.43
CA GLY A 449 32.32 -1.21 2.24
C GLY A 449 30.94 -1.81 2.13
N HIS A 450 30.78 -3.03 2.63
CA HIS A 450 29.48 -3.69 2.73
C HIS A 450 29.30 -4.37 4.08
N ALA A 451 28.07 -4.38 4.59
CA ALA A 451 27.73 -5.01 5.85
C ALA A 451 26.37 -5.71 5.76
N GLY A 452 26.17 -6.71 6.61
CA GLY A 452 24.92 -7.46 6.69
C GLY A 452 24.81 -8.23 7.99
N LEU A 453 23.59 -8.68 8.29
CA LEU A 453 23.26 -9.38 9.52
C LEU A 453 23.43 -10.89 9.32
N VAL A 454 24.16 -11.56 10.21
CA VAL A 454 24.23 -13.02 10.27
C VAL A 454 22.93 -13.56 10.89
N ILE A 455 22.31 -14.54 10.23
CA ILE A 455 21.13 -15.24 10.75
C ILE A 455 21.41 -16.72 11.04
N GLU A 456 22.43 -17.30 10.42
CA GLU A 456 22.88 -18.67 10.69
C GLU A 456 24.37 -18.81 10.39
N VAL A 457 25.02 -19.76 11.07
CA VAL A 457 26.41 -20.14 10.86
C VAL A 457 26.43 -21.62 10.48
N SER A 458 26.95 -21.93 9.30
CA SER A 458 26.97 -23.29 8.74
C SER A 458 28.38 -23.64 8.28
N GLY A 459 29.16 -24.22 9.19
CA GLY A 459 30.52 -24.69 8.91
C GLY A 459 31.46 -23.57 8.44
N ASP A 460 31.70 -23.50 7.13
CA ASP A 460 32.63 -22.56 6.48
C ASP A 460 31.95 -21.33 5.86
N HIS A 461 30.63 -21.21 6.01
CA HIS A 461 29.85 -20.08 5.52
C HIS A 461 28.80 -19.62 6.54
N VAL A 462 28.30 -18.41 6.31
CA VAL A 462 27.20 -17.83 7.06
C VAL A 462 26.02 -17.56 6.15
N ILE A 463 24.84 -17.68 6.72
CA ILE A 463 23.60 -17.23 6.12
C ILE A 463 23.32 -15.84 6.64
N THR A 464 23.06 -14.90 5.74
CA THR A 464 22.92 -13.48 6.10
C THR A 464 21.67 -12.86 5.51
N ILE A 465 21.23 -11.75 6.10
CA ILE A 465 20.26 -10.82 5.53
C ILE A 465 20.95 -9.47 5.36
N GLU A 466 20.95 -8.94 4.16
CA GLU A 466 21.72 -7.74 3.82
C GLU A 466 20.85 -6.77 3.02
N GLY A 467 20.89 -5.49 3.38
CA GLY A 467 20.32 -4.40 2.58
C GLY A 467 21.30 -3.90 1.54
N ASN A 468 20.81 -3.21 0.50
CA ASN A 468 21.60 -2.78 -0.66
C ASN A 468 22.45 -3.93 -1.21
N THR A 469 21.82 -5.09 -1.42
CA THR A 469 22.46 -6.28 -2.02
C THR A 469 21.62 -6.81 -3.18
N ASN A 470 22.06 -7.90 -3.80
CA ASN A 470 21.32 -8.62 -4.83
C ASN A 470 21.45 -10.14 -4.63
N PRO A 471 20.57 -10.94 -5.26
CA PRO A 471 20.60 -12.40 -5.13
C PRO A 471 21.89 -13.05 -5.66
N GLY A 472 22.59 -12.40 -6.60
CA GLY A 472 23.70 -12.99 -7.37
C GLY A 472 25.12 -12.63 -6.92
N GLY A 473 25.30 -11.79 -5.89
CA GLY A 473 26.64 -11.34 -5.47
C GLY A 473 27.32 -10.32 -6.38
N SER A 474 26.57 -9.67 -7.28
CA SER A 474 27.03 -8.53 -8.07
C SER A 474 27.28 -7.30 -7.16
N SER A 475 28.12 -6.36 -7.59
CA SER A 475 28.40 -5.10 -6.89
C SER A 475 27.21 -4.12 -6.83
N ASP A 476 26.19 -4.31 -7.68
CA ASP A 476 25.05 -3.40 -7.78
C ASP A 476 23.87 -3.94 -6.98
N GLY A 477 23.92 -3.69 -5.67
CA GLY A 477 22.83 -4.02 -4.76
C GLY A 477 21.61 -3.14 -5.01
N PHE A 478 20.41 -3.70 -4.92
CA PHE A 478 19.16 -2.96 -5.14
C PHE A 478 18.07 -3.31 -4.13
N GLY A 479 18.32 -4.23 -3.19
CA GLY A 479 17.29 -4.68 -2.27
C GLY A 479 17.83 -5.39 -1.03
N VAL A 480 16.92 -5.84 -0.19
CA VAL A 480 17.21 -6.67 0.97
C VAL A 480 17.11 -8.13 0.55
N PHE A 481 18.16 -8.93 0.72
CA PHE A 481 18.12 -10.35 0.35
C PHE A 481 18.75 -11.23 1.42
N ARG A 482 18.22 -12.44 1.54
CA ARG A 482 18.89 -13.55 2.23
C ARG A 482 20.02 -14.07 1.33
N ARG A 483 21.17 -14.37 1.90
CA ARG A 483 22.29 -15.01 1.20
C ARG A 483 22.74 -16.24 1.98
N ASP A 484 22.76 -17.38 1.30
CA ASP A 484 22.94 -18.68 1.97
C ASP A 484 24.39 -19.17 1.96
N ALA A 485 25.27 -18.49 1.23
CA ALA A 485 26.63 -18.98 0.97
C ALA A 485 27.68 -17.87 1.10
N ARG A 486 27.51 -16.93 2.04
CA ARG A 486 28.58 -15.94 2.28
C ARG A 486 29.74 -16.65 2.98
N PRO A 487 30.96 -16.65 2.41
CA PRO A 487 32.10 -17.28 3.06
C PRO A 487 32.30 -16.69 4.46
N LEU A 488 32.50 -17.56 5.44
CA LEU A 488 32.69 -17.16 6.84
C LEU A 488 33.89 -16.20 6.96
N SER A 489 34.92 -16.37 6.13
CA SER A 489 36.03 -15.44 5.99
C SER A 489 36.41 -15.22 4.53
N ASN A 490 36.93 -14.04 4.21
CA ASN A 490 37.48 -13.71 2.89
C ASN A 490 38.52 -12.58 3.00
N ASN A 491 39.14 -12.21 1.88
CA ASN A 491 40.25 -11.25 1.89
C ASN A 491 39.84 -9.82 2.28
N VAL A 492 38.59 -9.43 2.01
CA VAL A 492 38.04 -8.09 2.26
C VAL A 492 37.28 -7.98 3.59
N LEU A 493 37.16 -9.08 4.35
CA LEU A 493 36.51 -9.10 5.65
C LEU A 493 37.33 -8.34 6.70
N LEU A 494 36.69 -7.43 7.42
CA LEU A 494 37.26 -6.80 8.63
C LEU A 494 37.03 -7.70 9.86
N GLY A 495 35.80 -8.21 9.99
CA GLY A 495 35.38 -9.11 11.05
C GLY A 495 33.88 -9.04 11.30
N TYR A 496 33.46 -9.49 12.48
CA TYR A 496 32.07 -9.51 12.94
C TYR A 496 31.92 -8.69 14.22
N VAL A 497 30.76 -8.05 14.40
CA VAL A 497 30.46 -7.22 15.56
C VAL A 497 29.11 -7.62 16.15
N ASP A 498 29.05 -7.83 17.46
CA ASP A 498 27.83 -8.16 18.20
C ASP A 498 27.35 -6.97 19.04
N PHE A 499 26.15 -6.50 18.72
CA PHE A 499 25.44 -5.44 19.46
C PHE A 499 24.23 -5.99 20.24
N CYS A 500 24.07 -7.32 20.29
CA CYS A 500 22.91 -7.98 20.91
C CYS A 500 23.17 -8.47 22.33
N GLU A 501 24.44 -8.56 22.73
CA GLU A 501 24.90 -8.90 24.09
C GLU A 501 25.65 -7.69 24.64
N ILE A 502 24.91 -6.70 25.18
CA ILE A 502 25.44 -5.50 25.83
C ILE A 502 25.01 -5.50 27.29
#